data_AF-A0A016WKZ5-F1
#
_entry.id   AF-A0A016WKZ5-F1
#
_cell.length_a   1.000
_cell.length_b   1.000
_cell.length_c   1.000
_cell.angle_alpha   90.00
_cell.angle_beta   90.00
_cell.angle_gamma   90.00
#
_symmetry.space_group_name_H-M   'P 1'
#
loop_
_entity.id
_entity.type
_entity.pdbx_description
1 polymer ?
#
loop_
_entity_poly.entity_id
_entity_poly.type
_entity_poly.pdbx_seq_one_letter_code
_entity_poly.pdbx_strand_id
1 'polypeptide(L)'
;MDVDHMLSIHVVTTRTRFTMASVRVSLMKPRNAERSVSADIQLHTARTAASAYFVKNDTKAIMREIMRGGPVHGAYDTYQDFRLYKGGVYEHTAGARTGGHSIKIIGWGNQRYPNGTVVPYWLIANSWNRDWGEGGFFKMIRGKNNCRIEELVNSGTMKF
;
A
#
# COMPACT_ATOMS: atom_id res chain seq x y z
N MET A 1 39.51 -11.87 39.53
CA MET A 1 38.31 -12.04 40.34
C MET A 1 37.17 -11.39 39.59
N ASP A 2 36.28 -12.23 39.07
CA ASP A 2 34.99 -11.90 38.45
C ASP A 2 34.13 -10.99 39.34
N VAL A 3 33.28 -10.17 38.72
CA VAL A 3 31.84 -10.47 38.60
C VAL A 3 31.17 -9.56 37.57
N ASP A 4 30.59 -10.22 36.57
CA ASP A 4 29.49 -9.82 35.70
C ASP A 4 28.76 -8.50 36.05
N HIS A 5 28.84 -7.52 35.15
CA HIS A 5 27.72 -6.59 34.98
C HIS A 5 26.64 -7.28 34.13
N MET A 6 25.89 -8.16 34.79
CA MET A 6 24.76 -8.85 34.20
C MET A 6 23.67 -7.82 33.85
N LEU A 7 23.55 -7.48 32.56
CA LEU A 7 22.42 -6.72 32.02
C LEU A 7 21.15 -7.58 32.19
N SER A 8 20.29 -7.25 33.15
CA SER A 8 18.99 -7.89 33.28
C SER A 8 17.94 -7.17 32.41
N ILE A 9 17.39 -7.88 31.42
CA ILE A 9 16.24 -7.41 30.65
C ILE A 9 14.98 -8.01 31.28
N HIS A 10 14.17 -7.17 31.94
CA HIS A 10 12.86 -7.58 32.44
C HIS A 10 11.81 -7.30 31.36
N VAL A 11 11.30 -8.36 30.72
CA VAL A 11 10.17 -8.26 29.80
C VAL A 11 8.87 -8.28 30.61
N VAL A 12 8.23 -7.12 30.75
CA VAL A 12 6.92 -7.01 31.39
C VAL A 12 5.85 -6.98 30.30
N THR A 13 5.11 -8.08 30.17
CA THR A 13 4.01 -8.17 29.20
C THR A 13 2.69 -7.82 29.89
N THR A 14 2.13 -6.65 29.62
CA THR A 14 0.76 -6.32 30.03
C THR A 14 -0.24 -6.80 28.98
N ARG A 15 -1.14 -7.72 29.36
CA ARG A 15 -2.29 -8.10 28.54
C ARG A 15 -3.41 -7.08 28.75
N THR A 16 -3.48 -6.07 27.89
CA THR A 16 -4.71 -5.30 27.70
C THR A 16 -5.39 -5.80 26.43
N ARG A 17 -6.73 -5.89 26.43
CA ARG A 17 -7.50 -6.19 25.22
C ARG A 17 -7.12 -5.14 24.16
N PHE A 18 -6.84 -5.59 22.94
CA PHE A 18 -6.06 -4.93 21.88
C PHE A 18 -4.55 -5.14 22.01
N THR A 19 -4.07 -6.10 21.22
CA THR A 19 -2.70 -6.60 21.10
C THR A 19 -1.68 -5.48 20.84
N MET A 20 -1.12 -4.95 21.93
CA MET A 20 0.14 -4.21 21.92
C MET A 20 0.99 -4.76 23.07
N ALA A 21 2.05 -5.48 22.74
CA ALA A 21 3.12 -5.77 23.70
C ALA A 21 4.14 -4.65 23.55
N SER A 22 4.25 -3.75 24.54
CA SER A 22 5.39 -2.83 24.60
C SER A 22 6.51 -3.51 25.39
N VAL A 23 7.71 -3.55 24.80
CA VAL A 23 8.91 -3.96 25.53
C VAL A 23 9.59 -2.68 25.98
N ARG A 24 9.58 -2.42 27.29
CA ARG A 24 10.25 -1.26 27.87
C ARG A 24 11.68 -1.66 28.26
N VAL A 25 12.67 -1.17 27.52
CA VAL A 25 14.08 -1.33 27.88
C VAL A 25 14.47 -0.21 28.83
N SER A 26 14.96 -0.54 30.02
CA SER A 26 15.60 0.42 30.94
C SER A 26 17.07 0.07 31.07
N LEU A 27 17.94 1.00 30.66
CA LEU A 27 19.37 0.94 30.94
C LEU A 27 19.62 1.52 32.34
N MET A 28 20.30 0.76 33.19
CA MET A 28 20.72 1.24 34.51
C MET A 28 21.80 2.33 34.32
N LYS A 29 21.59 3.49 34.95
CA LYS A 29 22.48 4.65 34.80
C LYS A 29 23.73 4.55 35.68
N PRO A 30 24.85 5.19 35.29
CA PRO A 30 25.88 5.58 36.24
C PRO A 30 25.33 6.62 37.22
N ARG A 31 25.81 6.61 38.47
CA ARG A 31 25.24 7.23 39.67
C ARG A 31 24.78 8.71 39.62
N ASN A 32 25.03 9.49 38.56
CA ASN A 32 24.79 10.94 38.51
C ASN A 32 24.04 11.47 37.26
N ALA A 33 23.13 10.72 36.64
CA ALA A 33 22.32 11.23 35.51
C ALA A 33 20.82 11.32 35.86
N GLU A 34 20.15 12.44 35.60
CA GLU A 34 18.78 12.71 36.08
C GLU A 34 17.63 12.27 35.16
N ARG A 35 17.84 11.90 33.88
CA ARG A 35 16.71 11.45 33.00
C ARG A 35 16.85 10.05 32.40
N SER A 36 15.88 9.18 32.68
CA SER A 36 15.77 7.87 32.02
C SER A 36 15.24 8.09 30.60
N VAL A 37 15.85 7.42 29.62
CA VAL A 37 15.36 7.42 28.24
C VAL A 37 14.63 6.09 28.06
N SER A 38 13.33 6.14 27.81
CA SER A 38 12.55 4.96 27.40
C SER A 38 12.25 5.05 25.92
N ALA A 39 12.58 4.01 25.17
CA ALA A 39 12.13 3.82 23.79
C ALA A 39 11.09 2.70 23.77
N ASP A 40 9.91 2.98 23.23
CA ASP A 40 8.89 1.96 23.00
C ASP A 40 9.19 1.26 21.68
N ILE A 41 9.55 -0.02 21.74
CA ILE A 41 9.64 -0.86 20.54
C ILE A 41 8.25 -1.45 20.29
N GLN A 42 7.58 -0.98 19.24
CA GLN A 42 6.31 -1.56 18.78
C GLN A 42 6.57 -2.91 18.08
N LEU A 43 6.39 -4.01 18.81
CA LEU A 43 6.42 -5.34 18.23
C LEU A 43 5.12 -5.56 17.41
N HIS A 44 5.23 -5.49 16.09
CA HIS A 44 4.11 -5.81 15.21
C HIS A 44 3.96 -7.34 15.16
N THR A 45 2.90 -7.88 15.76
CA THR A 45 2.56 -9.29 15.58
C THR A 45 2.29 -9.56 14.10
N ALA A 46 2.97 -10.57 13.54
CA ALA A 46 2.79 -10.95 12.14
C ALA A 46 1.32 -11.34 11.90
N ARG A 47 0.59 -10.50 11.17
CA ARG A 47 -0.78 -10.79 10.74
C ARG A 47 -0.71 -11.69 9.51
N THR A 48 -1.34 -12.85 9.57
CA THR A 48 -1.40 -13.79 8.44
C THR A 48 -2.64 -13.51 7.60
N ALA A 49 -2.54 -13.72 6.29
CA ALA A 49 -3.69 -13.64 5.40
C ALA A 49 -4.70 -14.76 5.72
N ALA A 50 -5.99 -14.43 5.66
CA ALA A 50 -7.10 -15.38 5.78
C ALA A 50 -7.47 -15.97 4.42
N SER A 51 -7.57 -15.14 3.39
CA SER A 51 -7.90 -15.57 2.03
C SER A 51 -7.39 -14.58 0.98
N ALA A 52 -7.28 -15.05 -0.26
CA ALA A 52 -7.10 -14.24 -1.46
C ALA A 52 -8.19 -14.61 -2.48
N TYR A 53 -8.73 -13.62 -3.18
CA TYR A 53 -9.81 -13.82 -4.15
C TYR A 53 -9.80 -12.77 -5.25
N PHE A 54 -10.38 -13.13 -6.39
CA PHE A 54 -10.66 -12.19 -7.47
C PHE A 54 -11.85 -11.31 -7.11
N VAL A 55 -11.73 -10.02 -7.35
CA VAL A 55 -12.85 -9.08 -7.35
C VAL A 55 -13.57 -9.20 -8.69
N LYS A 56 -14.90 -9.14 -8.67
CA LYS A 56 -15.70 -9.16 -9.90
C LYS A 56 -15.23 -8.04 -10.84
N ASN A 57 -15.12 -8.33 -12.14
CA ASN A 57 -14.94 -7.35 -13.21
C ASN A 57 -16.18 -6.46 -13.34
N ASP A 58 -16.30 -5.53 -12.40
CA ASP A 58 -17.35 -4.53 -12.28
C ASP A 58 -16.74 -3.35 -11.53
N THR A 59 -16.76 -2.17 -12.16
CA THR A 59 -16.17 -0.95 -11.61
C THR A 59 -16.66 -0.68 -10.18
N LYS A 60 -17.96 -0.89 -9.90
CA LYS A 60 -18.53 -0.66 -8.55
C LYS A 60 -18.09 -1.72 -7.54
N ALA A 61 -17.86 -2.97 -7.95
CA ALA A 61 -17.30 -4.00 -7.09
C ALA A 61 -15.86 -3.65 -6.67
N ILE A 62 -15.03 -3.24 -7.63
CA ILE A 62 -13.64 -2.81 -7.35
C ILE A 62 -13.61 -1.61 -6.41
N MET A 63 -14.46 -0.59 -6.65
CA MET A 63 -14.58 0.57 -5.75
C MET A 63 -14.99 0.15 -4.32
N ARG A 64 -16.01 -0.73 -4.20
CA ARG A 64 -16.46 -1.22 -2.89
C ARG A 64 -15.38 -1.99 -2.16
N GLU A 65 -14.60 -2.81 -2.87
CA GLU A 65 -13.50 -3.55 -2.29
C GLU A 65 -12.45 -2.60 -1.73
N ILE A 66 -12.04 -1.61 -2.53
CA ILE A 66 -11.06 -0.61 -2.10
C ILE A 66 -11.55 0.18 -0.88
N MET A 67 -12.83 0.54 -0.84
CA MET A 67 -13.43 1.25 0.29
C MET A 67 -13.47 0.44 1.59
N ARG A 68 -13.62 -0.89 1.49
CA ARG A 68 -13.80 -1.77 2.66
C ARG A 68 -12.49 -2.37 3.14
N GLY A 69 -11.66 -2.83 2.21
CA GLY A 69 -10.44 -3.58 2.47
C GLY A 69 -9.15 -2.78 2.26
N GLY A 70 -9.23 -1.57 1.72
CA GLY A 70 -8.07 -0.80 1.30
C GLY A 70 -7.56 -1.21 -0.09
N PRO A 71 -6.32 -0.85 -0.45
CA PRO A 71 -5.81 -1.06 -1.80
C PRO A 71 -5.94 -2.50 -2.32
N VAL A 72 -6.24 -2.64 -3.60
CA VAL A 72 -6.33 -3.93 -4.30
C VAL A 72 -5.16 -4.11 -5.25
N HIS A 73 -4.83 -5.37 -5.52
CA HIS A 73 -3.90 -5.75 -6.58
C HIS A 73 -4.63 -5.74 -7.93
N GLY A 74 -3.96 -5.32 -8.99
CA GLY A 74 -4.47 -5.39 -10.35
C GLY A 74 -3.38 -5.73 -11.35
N ALA A 75 -3.80 -6.14 -12.54
CA ALA A 75 -2.94 -6.28 -13.70
C ALA A 75 -3.62 -5.69 -14.95
N TYR A 76 -2.80 -5.19 -15.87
CA TYR A 76 -3.26 -4.62 -17.14
C TYR A 76 -2.23 -4.84 -18.25
N ASP A 77 -2.67 -4.71 -19.49
CA ASP A 77 -1.80 -4.73 -20.66
C ASP A 77 -1.09 -3.38 -20.85
N THR A 78 0.23 -3.45 -21.00
CA THR A 78 1.07 -2.29 -21.29
C THR A 78 1.24 -2.12 -22.80
N TYR A 79 1.38 -0.87 -23.23
CA TYR A 79 1.59 -0.47 -24.61
C TYR A 79 2.77 0.50 -24.71
N GLN A 80 3.28 0.71 -25.92
CA GLN A 80 4.44 1.58 -26.16
C GLN A 80 4.21 3.02 -25.68
N ASP A 81 3.01 3.57 -25.91
CA ASP A 81 2.62 4.91 -25.48
C ASP A 81 2.61 5.07 -23.95
N PHE A 82 2.26 4.03 -23.19
CA PHE A 82 2.24 4.07 -21.72
C PHE A 82 3.60 4.39 -21.10
N ARG A 83 4.71 3.93 -21.70
CA ARG A 83 6.06 4.22 -21.17
C ARG A 83 6.37 5.71 -21.14
N LEU A 84 5.71 6.48 -21.99
CA LEU A 84 5.88 7.92 -22.14
C LEU A 84 4.98 8.73 -21.19
N TYR A 85 4.15 8.08 -20.36
CA TYR A 85 3.24 8.75 -19.44
C TYR A 85 3.97 9.73 -18.51
N LYS A 86 3.47 10.97 -18.45
CA LYS A 86 3.95 12.04 -17.56
C LYS A 86 2.88 12.63 -16.64
N GLY A 87 1.60 12.45 -16.96
CA GLY A 87 0.50 12.98 -16.16
C GLY A 87 -0.85 12.91 -16.85
N GLY A 88 -1.91 13.29 -16.14
CA GLY A 88 -3.28 13.23 -16.63
C GLY A 88 -3.90 11.82 -16.52
N VAL A 89 -5.05 11.62 -17.15
CA VAL A 89 -5.73 10.31 -17.17
C VAL A 89 -5.33 9.56 -18.44
N TYR A 90 -4.59 8.46 -18.28
CA TYR A 90 -4.16 7.61 -19.38
C TYR A 90 -5.33 6.82 -19.96
N GLU A 91 -5.47 6.89 -21.28
CA GLU A 91 -6.28 6.02 -22.14
C GLU A 91 -5.37 5.64 -23.30
N HIS A 92 -5.29 4.34 -23.63
CA HIS A 92 -4.40 3.90 -24.70
C HIS A 92 -4.88 4.45 -26.04
N THR A 93 -3.97 4.98 -26.86
CA THR A 93 -4.32 5.59 -28.15
C THR A 93 -3.52 5.05 -29.32
N ALA A 94 -2.28 4.61 -29.11
CA ALA A 94 -1.41 4.17 -30.19
C ALA A 94 -0.26 3.27 -29.71
N GLY A 95 0.32 2.52 -30.64
CA GLY A 95 1.49 1.68 -30.40
C GLY A 95 1.16 0.24 -30.04
N ALA A 96 2.14 -0.65 -30.20
CA ALA A 96 1.96 -2.07 -30.00
C ALA A 96 1.88 -2.44 -28.51
N ARG A 97 1.19 -3.55 -28.21
CA ARG A 97 1.19 -4.17 -26.87
C ARG A 97 2.61 -4.61 -26.53
N THR A 98 3.10 -4.23 -25.35
CA THR A 98 4.45 -4.55 -24.87
C THR A 98 4.49 -5.65 -23.81
N GLY A 99 3.35 -6.04 -23.24
CA GLY A 99 3.26 -7.11 -22.25
C GLY A 99 2.17 -6.86 -21.21
N GLY A 100 2.14 -7.67 -20.14
CA GLY A 100 1.30 -7.42 -18.96
C GLY A 100 2.12 -6.78 -17.83
N HIS A 101 1.48 -5.98 -16.99
CA HIS A 101 2.11 -5.37 -15.81
C HIS A 101 1.20 -5.43 -14.57
N SER A 102 1.81 -5.62 -13.41
CA SER A 102 1.13 -5.75 -12.12
C SER A 102 1.26 -4.46 -11.32
N ILE A 103 0.14 -4.02 -10.73
CA ILE A 103 0.02 -2.75 -10.02
C ILE A 103 -0.81 -2.84 -8.76
N LYS A 104 -0.82 -1.75 -7.99
CA LYS A 104 -1.66 -1.57 -6.81
C LYS A 104 -2.63 -0.41 -7.04
N ILE A 105 -3.93 -0.72 -7.11
CA ILE A 105 -4.99 0.28 -7.23
C ILE A 105 -5.33 0.77 -5.82
N ILE A 106 -5.09 2.04 -5.56
CA ILE A 106 -5.22 2.63 -4.21
C ILE A 106 -6.46 3.51 -4.06
N GLY A 107 -7.15 3.82 -5.16
CA GLY A 107 -8.33 4.67 -5.14
C GLY A 107 -8.86 4.98 -6.53
N TRP A 108 -9.78 5.94 -6.59
CA TRP A 108 -10.37 6.44 -7.83
C TRP A 108 -10.77 7.90 -7.64
N GLY A 109 -11.06 8.56 -8.75
CA GLY A 109 -11.54 9.94 -8.71
C GLY A 109 -12.14 10.37 -10.04
N ASN A 110 -12.30 11.67 -10.16
CA ASN A 110 -12.74 12.36 -11.36
C ASN A 110 -11.78 13.52 -11.61
N GLN A 111 -11.12 13.55 -12.77
CA GLN A 111 -10.25 14.64 -13.19
C GLN A 111 -11.08 15.66 -13.97
N ARG A 112 -11.10 16.91 -13.52
CA ARG A 112 -11.73 18.01 -14.25
C ARG A 112 -10.68 18.74 -15.09
N TYR A 113 -10.98 18.97 -16.36
CA TYR A 113 -10.13 19.71 -17.29
C TYR A 113 -10.67 21.13 -17.53
N PRO A 114 -9.83 22.07 -18.01
CA PRO A 114 -10.23 23.48 -18.22
C PRO A 114 -11.41 23.66 -19.18
N ASN A 115 -11.58 22.74 -20.14
CA ASN A 115 -12.71 22.72 -21.07
C ASN A 115 -14.04 22.23 -20.44
N GLY A 116 -14.07 22.02 -19.12
CA GLY A 116 -15.24 21.54 -18.38
C GLY A 116 -15.42 20.01 -18.40
N THR A 117 -14.65 19.27 -19.21
CA THR A 117 -14.72 17.81 -19.28
C THR A 117 -14.30 17.18 -17.95
N VAL A 118 -15.02 16.15 -17.53
CA VAL A 118 -14.73 15.36 -16.33
C VAL A 118 -14.45 13.92 -16.73
N VAL A 119 -13.26 13.41 -16.41
CA VAL A 119 -12.83 12.05 -16.76
C VAL A 119 -12.67 11.20 -15.49
N PRO A 120 -13.43 10.11 -15.33
CA PRO A 120 -13.26 9.18 -14.21
C PRO A 120 -11.95 8.39 -14.34
N TYR A 121 -11.25 8.20 -13.23
CA TYR A 121 -9.99 7.47 -13.22
C TYR A 121 -9.83 6.52 -12.03
N TRP A 122 -8.96 5.52 -12.21
CA TRP A 122 -8.31 4.73 -11.16
C TRP A 122 -7.00 5.41 -10.76
N LEU A 123 -6.74 5.54 -9.46
CA LEU A 123 -5.46 6.01 -8.93
C LEU A 123 -4.58 4.80 -8.60
N ILE A 124 -3.40 4.74 -9.21
CA ILE A 124 -2.60 3.53 -9.22
C ILE A 124 -1.16 3.86 -8.80
N ALA A 125 -0.65 3.08 -7.86
CA ALA A 125 0.77 3.11 -7.49
C ALA A 125 1.55 2.16 -8.41
N ASN A 126 2.55 2.70 -9.09
CA ASN A 126 3.47 1.91 -9.91
C ASN A 126 4.70 1.47 -9.09
N SER A 127 5.55 0.63 -9.69
CA SER A 127 6.78 0.10 -9.10
C SER A 127 8.05 0.56 -9.82
N TRP A 128 7.97 1.64 -10.61
CA TRP A 128 9.08 2.16 -11.43
C TRP A 128 9.70 3.45 -10.86
N ASN A 129 10.08 3.42 -9.58
CA ASN A 129 10.61 4.58 -8.83
C ASN A 129 9.66 5.79 -8.80
N ARG A 130 10.06 6.84 -8.08
CA ARG A 130 9.25 8.07 -7.93
C ARG A 130 9.41 9.04 -9.09
N ASP A 131 10.48 8.92 -9.88
CA ASP A 131 10.76 9.82 -11.00
C ASP A 131 9.90 9.54 -12.24
N TRP A 132 9.16 8.43 -12.21
CA TRP A 132 8.24 8.04 -13.28
C TRP A 132 6.82 8.55 -13.00
N GLY A 133 6.14 9.04 -14.05
CA GLY A 133 4.74 9.48 -13.97
C GLY A 133 4.52 10.63 -12.99
N GLU A 134 3.41 10.57 -12.24
CA GLU A 134 3.04 11.56 -11.23
C GLU A 134 3.63 11.16 -9.86
N GLY A 135 4.95 11.22 -9.71
CA GLY A 135 5.63 10.88 -8.44
C GLY A 135 5.65 9.38 -8.11
N GLY A 136 5.69 8.52 -9.13
CA GLY A 136 5.56 7.05 -9.02
C GLY A 136 4.12 6.54 -9.15
N PHE A 137 3.17 7.44 -9.38
CA PHE A 137 1.75 7.11 -9.57
C PHE A 137 1.32 7.41 -11.00
N PHE A 138 0.18 6.85 -11.38
CA PHE A 138 -0.53 7.24 -12.59
C PHE A 138 -2.04 7.10 -12.41
N LYS A 139 -2.77 7.76 -13.30
CA LYS A 139 -4.22 7.63 -13.41
C LYS A 139 -4.56 6.93 -14.71
N MET A 140 -5.43 5.92 -14.67
CA MET A 140 -5.96 5.26 -15.86
C MET A 140 -7.47 5.46 -15.94
N ILE A 141 -8.01 5.63 -17.15
CA ILE A 141 -9.45 5.82 -17.34
C ILE A 141 -10.25 4.66 -16.75
N ARG A 142 -11.27 4.99 -15.96
CA ARG A 142 -12.10 4.03 -15.21
C ARG A 142 -13.44 3.82 -15.89
N GLY A 143 -13.95 2.58 -15.83
CA GLY A 143 -15.28 2.21 -16.34
C GLY A 143 -15.30 1.88 -17.83
N LYS A 144 -14.12 1.82 -18.47
CA LYS A 144 -13.95 1.39 -19.87
C LYS A 144 -13.19 0.07 -19.99
N ASN A 145 -12.76 -0.51 -18.87
CA ASN A 145 -11.83 -1.63 -18.86
C ASN A 145 -10.60 -1.40 -19.77
N ASN A 146 -10.11 -0.16 -19.80
CA ASN A 146 -8.98 0.22 -20.63
C ASN A 146 -7.76 -0.65 -20.29
N CYS A 147 -7.08 -1.17 -21.32
CA CYS A 147 -5.96 -2.10 -21.14
C CYS A 147 -6.30 -3.33 -20.26
N ARG A 148 -7.58 -3.73 -20.17
CA ARG A 148 -8.06 -4.88 -19.39
C ARG A 148 -7.84 -4.75 -17.87
N ILE A 149 -7.65 -3.52 -17.36
CA ILE A 149 -7.29 -3.27 -15.96
C ILE A 149 -8.36 -3.72 -14.94
N GLU A 150 -9.62 -3.87 -15.35
CA GLU A 150 -10.73 -4.25 -14.47
C GLU A 150 -10.95 -5.76 -14.43
N GLU A 151 -10.23 -6.54 -15.25
CA GLU A 151 -10.41 -7.99 -15.38
C GLU A 151 -9.67 -8.82 -14.33
N LEU A 152 -8.43 -8.42 -13.99
CA LEU A 152 -7.53 -9.18 -13.12
C LEU A 152 -7.26 -8.42 -11.83
N VAL A 153 -8.33 -8.16 -11.07
CA VAL A 153 -8.26 -7.50 -9.76
C VAL A 153 -8.36 -8.53 -8.65
N ASN A 154 -7.41 -8.50 -7.72
CA ASN A 154 -7.35 -9.42 -6.58
C ASN A 154 -7.30 -8.65 -5.27
N SER A 155 -7.92 -9.23 -4.24
CA SER A 155 -7.89 -8.73 -2.87
C SER A 155 -7.71 -9.90 -1.90
N GLY A 156 -7.62 -9.60 -0.62
CA GLY A 156 -7.53 -10.61 0.42
C GLY A 156 -8.01 -10.09 1.76
N THR A 157 -8.39 -11.03 2.63
CA THR A 157 -8.76 -10.73 4.02
C THR A 157 -7.64 -11.11 4.96
N MET A 158 -7.55 -10.45 6.11
CA MET A 158 -6.59 -10.76 7.16
C MET A 158 -7.24 -11.64 8.23
N LYS A 159 -6.48 -12.55 8.83
CA LYS A 159 -6.89 -13.20 10.08
C LYS A 159 -6.74 -12.20 11.22
N PHE A 160 -7.79 -12.03 12.02
CA PHE A 160 -7.81 -11.18 13.20
C PHE A 160 -7.69 -12.01 14.47
#